data_AF-A0A9E0XGD8-F1
#
_entry.id   AF-A0A9E0XGD8-F1
#
_cell.length_a   1.000
_cell.length_b   1.000
_cell.length_c   1.000
_cell.angle_alpha   90.00
_cell.angle_beta   90.00
_cell.angle_gamma   90.00
#
_symmetry.space_group_name_H-M   'P 1'
#
loop_
_entity.id
_entity.type
_entity.pdbx_description
1 polymer ?
#
loop_
_entity_poly.entity_id
_entity_poly.type
_entity_poly.pdbx_seq_one_letter_code
_entity_poly.pdbx_strand_id
1 'polypeptide(L)' 'MQNVFDELIALQQKKVLTCAQRIIPHITEDDILQPNDFPQLEMNPHFRYEEGILEGLMTARMAYLAKSKGG' A
#
# COMPACT_ATOMS: atom_id res chain seq x y z
N MET A 1 -12.98 -12.54 8.18
CA MET A 1 -12.80 -11.54 7.09
C MET A 1 -11.91 -10.37 7.49
N GLN A 2 -12.05 -9.77 8.69
CA GLN A 2 -11.10 -8.75 9.18
C GLN A 2 -9.64 -9.22 9.10
N ASN A 3 -9.34 -10.41 9.64
CA ASN A 3 -8.00 -10.99 9.56
C ASN A 3 -7.46 -11.14 8.11
N VAL A 4 -8.34 -11.41 7.13
CA VAL A 4 -7.92 -11.59 5.73
C VAL A 4 -7.52 -10.25 5.11
N PHE A 5 -8.26 -9.18 5.38
CA PHE A 5 -7.87 -7.84 4.90
C PHE A 5 -6.56 -7.39 5.52
N ASP A 6 -6.36 -7.61 6.82
CA ASP A 6 -5.13 -7.23 7.51
C ASP A 6 -3.91 -8.01 6.95
N GLU A 7 -4.07 -9.31 6.70
CA GLU A 7 -3.04 -10.13 6.04
C GLU A 7 -2.72 -9.68 4.61
N LEU A 8 -3.76 -9.40 3.80
CA LEU A 8 -3.58 -8.93 2.42
C LEU A 8 -2.89 -7.56 2.37
N ILE A 9 -3.27 -6.64 3.26
CA ILE A 9 -2.64 -5.31 3.37
C ILE A 9 -1.18 -5.47 3.77
N ALA A 10 -0.86 -6.29 4.79
CA ALA A 10 0.52 -6.51 5.22
C ALA A 10 1.39 -7.13 4.11
N LEU A 11 0.85 -8.06 3.33
CA LEU A 11 1.54 -8.63 2.18
C LEU A 11 1.76 -7.59 1.08
N GLN A 12 0.77 -6.75 0.80
CA GLN A 12 0.88 -5.72 -0.23
C GLN A 12 1.85 -4.61 0.18
N GLN A 13 1.86 -4.19 1.45
CA GLN A 13 2.84 -3.23 1.98
C GLN A 13 4.28 -3.71 1.77
N LYS A 14 4.56 -4.99 2.03
CA LYS A 14 5.88 -5.59 1.77
C LYS A 14 6.25 -5.57 0.28
N LYS A 15 5.28 -5.77 -0.61
CA LYS A 15 5.51 -5.67 -2.07
C LYS A 15 5.82 -4.23 -2.49
N VAL A 16 5.05 -3.27 -2.00
CA VAL A 16 5.28 -1.83 -2.24
C VAL A 16 6.68 -1.44 -1.77
N LEU A 17 7.07 -1.82 -0.55
CA LEU A 17 8.42 -1.58 -0.03
C LEU A 17 9.50 -2.24 -0.90
N THR A 18 9.33 -3.51 -1.27
CA THR A 18 10.29 -4.22 -2.13
C THR A 18 10.40 -3.55 -3.51
N CYS A 19 9.29 -3.04 -4.05
CA CYS A 19 9.27 -2.30 -5.30
C CYS A 19 10.02 -0.96 -5.15
N ALA A 20 9.74 -0.22 -4.08
CA ALA A 20 10.40 1.03 -3.75
C ALA A 20 11.92 0.85 -3.59
N GLN A 21 12.35 -0.19 -2.87
CA GLN A 21 13.76 -0.51 -2.63
C GLN A 21 14.53 -0.89 -3.91
N ARG A 22 13.84 -1.38 -4.94
CA ARG A 22 14.46 -1.60 -6.26
C ARG A 22 14.76 -0.29 -7.00
N ILE A 23 14.05 0.79 -6.67
CA ILE A 23 14.20 2.11 -7.29
C ILE A 23 15.15 2.98 -6.43
N ILE A 24 14.93 2.98 -5.11
CA ILE A 24 15.71 3.72 -4.11
C ILE A 24 16.17 2.73 -3.03
N PRO A 25 17.42 2.22 -3.09
CA PRO A 25 17.90 1.13 -2.23
C PRO A 25 17.79 1.35 -0.71
N HIS A 26 17.75 2.61 -0.26
CA HIS A 26 17.76 2.97 1.16
C HIS A 26 16.40 3.45 1.68
N ILE A 27 15.34 3.27 0.89
CA ILE A 27 13.99 3.69 1.28
C ILE A 27 13.44 2.81 2.41
N THR A 28 12.76 3.46 3.36
CA THR A 28 12.20 2.84 4.55
C THR A 28 10.68 2.66 4.45
N GLU A 29 10.10 1.96 5.42
CA GLU A 29 8.64 1.82 5.56
C GLU A 29 7.95 3.15 5.84
N ASP A 30 8.63 4.10 6.50
CA ASP A 30 8.07 5.41 6.78
C ASP A 30 8.06 6.28 5.50
N ASP A 31 9.10 6.18 4.67
CA ASP A 31 9.22 6.92 3.42
C ASP A 31 8.12 6.56 2.41
N ILE A 32 7.71 5.28 2.36
CA ILE A 32 6.61 4.84 1.48
C ILE A 32 5.23 5.32 1.95
N LEU A 33 5.11 5.89 3.15
CA LEU A 33 3.88 6.56 3.58
C LEU A 33 3.74 7.94 2.93
N GLN A 34 4.83 8.54 2.46
CA GLN A 34 4.87 9.83 1.76
C GLN A 34 5.62 9.71 0.43
N PRO A 35 5.17 8.84 -0.50
CA PRO A 35 5.92 8.53 -1.72
C PRO A 35 6.06 9.74 -2.67
N ASN A 36 5.20 10.76 -2.51
CA ASN A 36 5.25 12.02 -3.25
C ASN A 36 6.53 12.83 -2.99
N ASP A 37 7.21 12.61 -1.86
CA ASP A 37 8.48 13.25 -1.53
C ASP A 37 9.65 12.67 -2.35
N PHE A 38 9.41 11.56 -3.06
CA PHE A 38 10.39 10.84 -3.87
C PHE A 38 9.94 10.84 -5.35
N PRO A 39 10.37 11.82 -6.16
CA PRO A 39 10.01 11.89 -7.58
C PRO A 39 10.32 10.60 -8.36
N GLN A 40 11.33 9.84 -7.94
CA GLN A 40 11.70 8.57 -8.57
C GLN A 40 10.64 7.48 -8.37
N LEU A 41 9.91 7.50 -7.25
CA LEU A 41 8.78 6.61 -7.01
C LEU A 41 7.55 7.08 -7.77
N GLU A 42 7.26 8.38 -7.71
CA GLU A 42 6.09 8.97 -8.37
C GLU A 42 6.11 8.77 -9.88
N MET A 43 7.28 8.92 -10.49
CA MET A 43 7.47 8.72 -11.93
C MET A 43 7.60 7.24 -12.35
N ASN A 44 7.55 6.28 -11.40
CA ASN A 44 7.69 4.86 -11.71
C ASN A 44 6.32 4.16 -11.81
N PRO A 45 5.89 3.74 -13.01
CA PRO A 45 4.56 3.14 -13.19
C PRO A 45 4.36 1.84 -12.41
N HIS A 46 5.43 1.04 -12.21
CA HIS A 46 5.33 -0.20 -11.45
C HIS A 46 5.11 0.06 -9.97
N PHE A 47 5.80 1.05 -9.41
CA PHE A 47 5.56 1.46 -8.02
C PHE A 47 4.15 2.00 -7.83
N ARG A 48 3.71 2.93 -8.69
CA ARG A 48 2.35 3.50 -8.65
C ARG A 48 1.25 2.45 -8.78
N TYR A 49 1.49 1.39 -9.56
CA TYR A 49 0.56 0.27 -9.67
C TYR A 49 0.42 -0.51 -8.35
N GLU A 50 1.53 -0.87 -7.71
CA GLU A 50 1.52 -1.60 -6.45
C GLU A 50 0.95 -0.76 -5.29
N GLU A 51 1.25 0.54 -5.27
CA GLU A 51 0.67 1.50 -4.34
C GLU A 51 -0.86 1.62 -4.53
N GLY A 52 -1.34 1.72 -5.78
CA GLY A 52 -2.77 1.75 -6.08
C GLY A 52 -3.52 0.48 -5.62
N ILE A 53 -2.89 -0.70 -5.69
CA ILE A 53 -3.47 -1.93 -5.13
C ILE A 53 -3.59 -1.83 -3.60
N LEU A 54 -2.56 -1.31 -2.94
CA LEU A 54 -2.57 -1.13 -1.48
C LEU A 54 -3.73 -0.21 -1.05
N GLU A 55 -3.87 0.94 -1.71
CA GLU A 55 -4.98 1.88 -1.50
C GLU A 55 -6.35 1.24 -1.74
N GLY A 56 -6.47 0.43 -2.80
CA GLY A 56 -7.68 -0.34 -3.09
C GLY A 56 -8.05 -1.32 -1.98
N LEU A 57 -7.07 -2.05 -1.43
CA LEU A 57 -7.28 -2.98 -0.31
C LEU A 57 -7.70 -2.26 0.97
N MET A 58 -7.05 -1.13 1.30
CA MET A 58 -7.42 -0.31 2.45
C MET A 58 -8.84 0.24 2.31
N THR A 59 -9.19 0.74 1.13
CA THR A 59 -10.54 1.24 0.81
C THR A 59 -11.58 0.12 0.96
N ALA A 60 -11.32 -1.06 0.40
CA ALA A 60 -12.21 -2.21 0.51
C ALA A 60 -12.42 -2.65 1.97
N ARG A 61 -11.35 -2.67 2.77
CA ARG A 61 -11.42 -2.95 4.22
C ARG A 61 -12.30 -1.93 4.94
N MET A 62 -12.14 -0.64 4.65
CA MET A 62 -12.95 0.41 5.28
C MET A 62 -14.42 0.29 4.91
N ALA A 63 -14.73 0.04 3.63
CA ALA A 63 -16.10 -0.21 3.18
C ALA A 63 -16.71 -1.44 3.87
N TYR A 64 -15.95 -2.52 4.01
CA TYR A 64 -16.38 -3.71 4.74
C TYR A 64 -16.66 -3.42 6.22
N LEU A 65 -15.77 -2.69 6.90
CA LEU A 65 -15.93 -2.32 8.31
C LEU A 65 -17.13 -1.41 8.54
N ALA A 66 -17.35 -0.44 7.64
CA ALA A 66 -18.51 0.45 7.69
C ALA A 66 -19.81 -0.35 7.56
N LYS A 67 -19.86 -1.29 6.60
CA LYS A 67 -21.01 -2.19 6.43
C LYS A 67 -21.23 -3.09 7.64
N SER A 68 -20.16 -3.64 8.24
CA SER A 68 -20.28 -4.55 9.39
C SER A 68 -20.66 -3.86 10.70
N LYS A 69 -20.41 -2.55 10.84
CA LYS A 69 -20.77 -1.76 12.03
C LYS A 69 -22.19 -1.18 11.97
N GLY A 70 -22.80 -1.15 10.78
CA GLY A 70 -24.15 -0.62 10.55
C GLY A 70 -25.25 -1.68 10.47
N GLY A 71 -25.02 -2.88 11.02
CA GLY A 71 -25.97 -4.00 11.06
C GLY A 71 -26.26 -4.44 12.48
#